data_AF-A0A6L2ZLG1-F1
#
_entry.id   AF-A0A6L2ZLG1-F1
#
_cell.length_a   1.000
_cell.length_b   1.000
_cell.length_c   1.000
_cell.angle_alpha   90.00
_cell.angle_beta   90.00
_cell.angle_gamma   90.00
#
_symmetry.space_group_name_H-M   'P 1'
#
loop_
_entity.id
_entity.type
_entity.pdbx_description
1 polymer ?
#
loop_
_entity_poly.entity_id
_entity_poly.type
_entity_poly.pdbx_seq_one_letter_code
_entity_poly.pdbx_strand_id
1 'polypeptide(L)'
;MKGKRCYGQHDWHAKARTNVIGAQLNGKLTTVCTFDCHINSDIFHAWVMQDLLPKSPQGAVIVMDNVSFHKRQDTQAAIQKAGFILEYLPTYSPDMNPIEHKWAQAKALRRKRQCDIHTLFSASLF
;
A
#
# COMPACT_ATOMS: atom_id res chain seq x y z
N MET A 1 -14.17 49.05 7.15
CA MET A 1 -14.94 47.88 7.61
C MET A 1 -14.00 46.68 7.73
N LYS A 2 -13.86 46.07 8.92
CA LYS A 2 -13.13 44.80 9.09
C LYS A 2 -14.14 43.65 8.98
N GLY A 3 -13.91 42.69 8.08
CA GLY A 3 -14.78 41.53 7.90
C GLY A 3 -14.83 40.67 9.16
N LYS A 4 -16.03 40.23 9.55
CA LYS A 4 -16.21 39.24 10.63
C LYS A 4 -15.80 37.86 10.11
N ARG A 5 -15.06 37.11 10.93
CA ARG A 5 -14.74 35.70 10.65
C ARG A 5 -16.00 34.85 10.73
N CYS A 6 -16.30 34.13 9.65
CA CYS A 6 -17.25 33.03 9.65
C CYS A 6 -16.53 31.78 10.17
N TYR A 7 -17.02 31.22 11.28
CA TYR A 7 -16.61 29.89 11.70
C TYR A 7 -17.43 28.88 10.90
N GLY A 8 -16.77 28.19 9.97
CA GLY A 8 -17.36 27.04 9.31
C GLY A 8 -17.52 25.92 10.32
N GLN A 9 -18.73 25.73 10.84
CA GLN A 9 -19.10 24.54 11.60
C GLN A 9 -19.43 23.43 10.59
N HIS A 10 -18.42 22.97 9.87
CA HIS A 10 -18.50 21.69 9.19
C HIS A 10 -17.75 20.71 10.09
N ASP A 11 -18.50 19.86 10.78
CA ASP A 11 -17.94 18.60 11.24
C ASP A 11 -17.53 17.84 9.98
N TRP A 12 -16.25 17.97 9.65
CA TRP A 12 -15.55 17.04 8.79
C TRP A 12 -15.60 15.70 9.51
N HIS A 13 -16.71 14.97 9.40
CA HIS A 13 -16.77 13.56 9.74
C HIS A 13 -15.66 12.89 8.94
N ALA A 14 -14.46 12.84 9.53
CA ALA A 14 -13.29 12.24 8.96
C ALA A 14 -13.62 10.76 8.92
N LYS A 15 -14.19 10.31 7.78
CA LYS A 15 -14.32 8.89 7.47
C LYS A 15 -12.96 8.29 7.75
N ALA A 16 -12.89 7.41 8.75
CA ALA A 16 -11.65 6.73 9.12
C ALA A 16 -10.95 6.25 7.83
N ARG A 17 -9.74 6.76 7.59
CA ARG A 17 -8.99 6.47 6.37
C ARG A 17 -8.19 5.20 6.61
N THR A 18 -8.69 4.08 6.08
CA THR A 18 -7.90 2.85 6.05
C THR A 18 -6.87 2.92 4.91
N ASN A 19 -5.60 2.73 5.26
CA ASN A 19 -4.50 2.55 4.32
C ASN A 19 -4.32 1.04 4.06
N VAL A 20 -3.84 0.71 2.87
CA VAL A 20 -3.63 -0.67 2.44
C VAL A 20 -2.23 -0.79 1.86
N ILE A 21 -1.47 -1.76 2.33
CA ILE A 21 -0.20 -2.16 1.73
C ILE A 21 -0.38 -3.54 1.14
N GLY A 22 0.16 -3.79 -0.05
CA GLY A 22 0.12 -5.11 -0.64
C GLY A 22 1.20 -5.30 -1.69
N ALA A 23 1.39 -6.56 -2.05
CA ALA A 23 2.24 -6.97 -3.15
C ALA A 23 1.46 -7.89 -4.09
N GLN A 24 1.89 -7.93 -5.34
CA GLN A 24 1.38 -8.87 -6.31
C GLN A 24 2.50 -9.67 -6.97
N LEU A 25 2.13 -10.86 -7.42
CA LEU A 25 2.96 -11.72 -8.25
C LEU A 25 2.08 -12.28 -9.37
N ASN A 26 2.56 -12.21 -10.62
CA ASN A 26 1.84 -12.74 -11.80
C ASN A 26 0.39 -12.24 -11.91
N GLY A 27 0.16 -10.96 -11.59
CA GLY A 27 -1.16 -10.35 -11.65
C GLY A 27 -2.12 -10.81 -10.56
N LYS A 28 -1.64 -11.41 -9.47
CA LYS A 28 -2.44 -11.79 -8.29
C LYS A 28 -1.89 -11.14 -7.03
N LEU A 29 -2.75 -10.59 -6.18
CA LEU A 29 -2.32 -10.09 -4.86
C LEU A 29 -1.88 -11.27 -3.98
N THR A 30 -0.63 -11.23 -3.50
CA THR A 30 -0.05 -12.27 -2.63
C THR A 30 -0.13 -11.89 -1.16
N THR A 31 -0.07 -10.60 -0.87
CA THR A 31 -0.26 -10.03 0.47
C THR A 31 -1.05 -8.75 0.37
N VAL A 32 -1.96 -8.56 1.33
CA VAL A 32 -2.71 -7.33 1.57
C VAL A 32 -2.86 -7.16 3.07
N CYS A 33 -2.40 -6.02 3.60
CA CYS A 33 -2.56 -5.64 4.99
C CYS A 33 -3.25 -4.27 5.07
N THR A 34 -4.21 -4.15 5.98
CA THR A 34 -4.98 -2.93 6.22
C THR A 34 -4.52 -2.26 7.51
N PHE A 35 -4.42 -0.93 7.49
CA PHE A 35 -3.97 -0.13 8.62
C PHE A 35 -4.87 1.09 8.80
N ASP A 36 -5.36 1.33 10.01
CA ASP A 36 -6.15 2.52 10.35
C ASP A 36 -5.28 3.71 10.80
N CYS A 37 -3.97 3.62 10.54
CA CYS A 37 -2.97 4.65 10.81
C CYS A 37 -2.21 5.01 9.53
N HIS A 38 -1.50 6.14 9.57
CA HIS A 38 -0.60 6.54 8.48
C HIS A 38 0.56 5.56 8.35
N ILE A 39 0.85 5.13 7.13
CA ILE A 39 2.00 4.24 6.87
C ILE A 39 3.29 5.07 6.92
N ASN A 40 4.15 4.77 7.87
CA ASN A 40 5.51 5.31 7.95
C ASN A 40 6.53 4.21 7.63
N SER A 41 7.81 4.57 7.64
CA SER A 41 8.90 3.64 7.34
C SER A 41 8.99 2.46 8.33
N ASP A 42 8.51 2.60 9.57
CA ASP A 42 8.51 1.52 10.57
C ASP A 42 7.43 0.48 10.29
N ILE A 43 6.20 0.94 10.01
CA ILE A 43 5.10 0.05 9.63
C ILE A 43 5.43 -0.66 8.32
N PHE A 44 6.01 0.06 7.36
CA PHE A 44 6.44 -0.53 6.10
C PHE A 44 7.53 -1.59 6.31
N HIS A 45 8.56 -1.28 7.11
CA HIS A 45 9.62 -2.25 7.45
C HIS A 45 9.05 -3.51 8.12
N ALA A 46 8.16 -3.33 9.12
CA ALA A 46 7.52 -4.45 9.80
C ALA A 46 6.71 -5.31 8.84
N TRP A 47 5.93 -4.69 7.94
CA TRP A 47 5.18 -5.42 6.92
C TRP A 47 6.10 -6.20 5.96
N VAL A 48 7.22 -5.61 5.52
CA VAL A 48 8.21 -6.31 4.68
C VAL A 48 8.72 -7.56 5.41
N MET A 49 9.16 -7.41 6.66
CA MET A 49 9.76 -8.49 7.43
C MET A 49 8.78 -9.60 7.81
N GLN A 50 7.57 -9.22 8.22
CA GLN A 50 6.62 -10.15 8.84
C GLN A 50 5.66 -10.77 7.83
N ASP A 51 5.41 -10.09 6.70
CA ASP A 51 4.39 -10.52 5.76
C ASP A 51 4.92 -10.72 4.34
N LEU A 52 5.67 -9.75 3.78
CA LEU A 52 6.14 -9.85 2.40
C LEU A 52 7.18 -10.96 2.22
N LEU A 53 8.29 -10.90 2.97
CA LEU A 53 9.41 -11.82 2.79
C LEU A 53 9.02 -13.29 3.02
N PRO A 54 8.27 -13.65 4.09
CA PRO A 54 7.89 -15.05 4.32
C PRO A 54 6.97 -15.65 3.25
N LYS A 55 6.20 -14.80 2.54
CA LYS A 55 5.25 -15.22 1.49
C LYS A 55 5.83 -15.13 0.07
N SER A 56 7.02 -14.56 -0.08
CA SER A 56 7.62 -14.33 -1.39
C SER A 56 8.40 -15.56 -1.86
N PRO A 57 8.26 -15.99 -3.13
CA PRO A 57 9.02 -17.13 -3.63
C PRO A 57 10.53 -16.87 -3.60
N GLN A 58 11.31 -17.86 -3.18
CA GLN A 58 12.77 -17.75 -3.15
C GLN A 58 13.34 -17.39 -4.53
N GLY A 59 14.27 -16.43 -4.56
CA GLY A 59 14.90 -15.94 -5.78
C GLY A 59 14.05 -14.95 -6.60
N ALA A 60 12.90 -14.51 -6.08
CA ALA A 60 12.12 -13.45 -6.71
C ALA A 60 12.84 -12.08 -6.67
N VAL A 61 12.45 -11.21 -7.60
CA VAL A 61 12.83 -9.79 -7.58
C VAL A 61 11.70 -9.01 -6.92
N ILE A 62 12.02 -8.29 -5.85
CA ILE A 62 11.10 -7.34 -5.23
C ILE A 62 11.26 -6.00 -5.94
N VAL A 63 10.17 -5.53 -6.56
CA VAL A 63 10.13 -4.23 -7.23
C VAL A 63 9.26 -3.29 -6.41
N MET A 64 9.82 -2.15 -6.00
CA MET A 64 9.11 -1.12 -5.23
C MET A 64 8.99 0.18 -6.01
N ASP A 65 8.01 1.01 -5.66
CA ASP A 65 7.98 2.40 -6.16
C ASP A 65 9.18 3.19 -5.61
N ASN A 66 9.42 4.37 -6.20
CA ASN A 66 10.58 5.19 -5.88
C ASN A 66 10.34 6.22 -4.75
N VAL A 67 9.52 5.90 -3.75
CA VAL A 67 9.29 6.81 -2.61
C VAL A 67 10.34 6.66 -1.51
N SER A 68 10.62 7.74 -0.80
CA SER A 68 11.71 7.80 0.20
C SER A 68 11.55 6.79 1.34
N PHE A 69 10.32 6.53 1.79
CA PHE A 69 10.08 5.60 2.91
C PHE A 69 10.27 4.13 2.52
N HIS A 70 10.29 3.78 1.23
CA HIS A 70 10.70 2.44 0.75
C HIS A 70 12.24 2.24 0.73
N LYS A 71 13.02 3.31 0.93
CA LYS A 71 14.48 3.30 0.84
C LYS A 71 15.17 3.29 2.21
N ARG A 72 14.46 2.84 3.24
CA ARG A 72 15.03 2.64 4.57
C ARG A 72 16.12 1.56 4.49
N GLN A 73 17.32 1.85 4.97
CA GLN A 73 18.51 1.02 4.76
C GLN A 73 18.38 -0.39 5.35
N ASP A 74 17.80 -0.54 6.53
CA ASP A 74 17.57 -1.83 7.17
C ASP A 74 16.52 -2.68 6.46
N THR A 75 15.49 -2.08 5.87
CA THR A 75 14.56 -2.78 4.97
C THR A 75 15.29 -3.33 3.75
N GLN A 76 16.13 -2.52 3.10
CA GLN A 76 16.93 -2.96 1.95
C GLN A 76 17.88 -4.10 2.32
N ALA A 77 18.61 -3.95 3.43
CA ALA A 77 19.53 -4.97 3.92
C ALA A 77 18.81 -6.27 4.27
N ALA A 78 17.62 -6.20 4.86
CA ALA A 78 16.85 -7.39 5.20
C ALA A 78 16.33 -8.13 3.97
N ILE A 79 15.85 -7.40 2.95
CA ILE A 79 15.44 -7.98 1.67
C ILE A 79 16.61 -8.72 1.01
N GLN A 80 17.77 -8.06 0.92
CA GLN A 80 18.97 -8.67 0.33
C GLN A 80 19.47 -9.87 1.14
N LYS A 81 19.48 -9.78 2.47
CA LYS A 81 19.88 -10.88 3.37
C LYS A 81 18.96 -12.09 3.22
N ALA A 82 17.68 -11.88 2.93
CA ALA A 82 16.73 -12.94 2.65
C ALA A 82 16.88 -13.55 1.25
N GLY A 83 17.85 -13.09 0.44
CA GLY A 83 18.20 -13.65 -0.86
C GLY A 83 17.40 -13.11 -2.04
N PHE A 84 16.70 -11.99 -1.86
CA PHE A 84 15.92 -11.33 -2.92
C PHE A 84 16.75 -10.22 -3.59
N ILE A 85 16.51 -10.03 -4.88
CA ILE A 85 16.98 -8.85 -5.60
C ILE A 85 15.98 -7.72 -5.33
N LEU A 86 16.49 -6.52 -5.06
CA LEU A 86 15.66 -5.34 -4.83
C LEU A 86 15.87 -4.33 -5.96
N GLU A 87 14.78 -4.01 -6.66
CA GLU A 87 14.73 -3.00 -7.71
C GLU A 87 13.71 -1.90 -7.39
N TYR A 88 13.93 -0.72 -7.96
CA TYR A 88 13.03 0.42 -7.84
C TYR A 88 12.55 0.86 -9.21
N LEU A 89 11.27 1.21 -9.30
CA LEU A 89 10.74 1.86 -10.49
C LEU A 89 11.39 3.24 -10.68
N PRO A 90 11.48 3.75 -11.93
CA PRO A 90 11.83 5.14 -12.17
C PRO A 90 10.86 6.10 -11.46
N THR A 91 11.36 7.29 -11.14
CA THR A 91 10.55 8.31 -10.47
C THR A 91 9.38 8.74 -11.37
N TYR A 92 8.21 8.90 -10.78
CA TYR A 92 6.98 9.32 -11.48
C TYR A 92 6.51 8.38 -12.59
N SER A 93 6.79 7.07 -12.47
CA SER A 93 6.32 6.03 -13.41
C SER A 93 5.24 5.10 -12.81
N PRO A 94 4.07 5.64 -12.39
CA PRO A 94 2.99 4.81 -11.85
C PRO A 94 2.40 3.85 -12.90
N ASP A 95 2.52 4.17 -14.17
CA ASP A 95 2.17 3.33 -15.31
C ASP A 95 2.97 2.02 -15.35
N MET A 96 4.20 2.04 -14.82
CA MET A 96 5.03 0.85 -14.71
C MET A 96 4.82 0.07 -13.41
N ASN A 97 3.87 0.48 -12.56
CA ASN A 97 3.52 -0.26 -11.35
C ASN A 97 2.20 -1.02 -11.58
N PRO A 98 2.22 -2.32 -11.97
CA PRO A 98 1.01 -2.99 -12.40
C PRO A 98 0.01 -3.19 -11.25
N ILE A 99 0.40 -2.97 -9.99
CA ILE A 99 -0.47 -3.12 -8.82
C ILE A 99 -1.47 -1.96 -8.73
N GLU A 100 -1.17 -0.83 -9.37
CA GLU A 100 -2.09 0.31 -9.44
C GLU A 100 -3.39 -0.07 -10.15
N HIS A 101 -3.33 -0.95 -11.15
CA HIS A 101 -4.54 -1.49 -11.78
C HIS A 101 -5.39 -2.32 -10.81
N LYS A 102 -4.76 -3.10 -9.91
CA LYS A 102 -5.46 -3.84 -8.86
C LYS A 102 -6.10 -2.90 -7.85
N TRP A 103 -5.41 -1.84 -7.45
CA TRP A 103 -5.98 -0.81 -6.57
C TRP A 103 -7.14 -0.06 -7.22
N ALA A 104 -7.05 0.25 -8.51
CA ALA A 104 -8.14 0.86 -9.26
C ALA A 104 -9.38 -0.06 -9.31
N GLN A 105 -9.19 -1.35 -9.57
CA GLN A 105 -10.25 -2.36 -9.55
C GLN A 105 -10.89 -2.50 -8.16
N ALA A 106 -10.08 -2.61 -7.10
CA ALA A 106 -10.57 -2.69 -5.73
C ALA A 106 -11.40 -1.45 -5.35
N LYS A 107 -10.93 -0.25 -5.69
CA LYS A 107 -11.67 1.00 -5.45
C LYS A 107 -12.99 1.02 -6.23
N ALA A 108 -13.00 0.57 -7.49
CA ALA A 108 -14.23 0.51 -8.29
C ALA A 108 -15.25 -0.48 -7.72
N LEU A 109 -14.79 -1.67 -7.31
CA LEU A 109 -15.62 -2.70 -6.70
C LEU A 109 -16.25 -2.21 -5.39
N ARG A 110 -15.44 -1.58 -4.53
CA ARG A 110 -15.91 -1.00 -3.28
C ARG A 110 -16.98 0.06 -3.50
N ARG A 111 -16.81 0.94 -4.49
CA ARG A 111 -17.83 1.95 -4.85
C ARG A 111 -19.14 1.30 -5.30
N LYS A 112 -19.05 0.23 -6.10
CA LYS A 112 -20.23 -0.49 -6.62
C LYS A 112 -20.98 -1.25 -5.53
N ARG A 113 -20.25 -1.92 -4.63
CA ARG A 113 -20.84 -2.81 -3.59
C ARG A 113 -21.11 -2.12 -2.27
N GLN A 114 -20.51 -0.95 -2.03
CA GLN A 114 -20.57 -0.24 -0.75
C GLN A 114 -20.19 -1.11 0.46
N CYS A 115 -19.24 -2.04 0.28
CA CYS A 115 -18.76 -2.91 1.35
C CYS A 115 -17.57 -2.31 2.13
N ASP A 116 -17.33 -2.84 3.32
CA ASP A 116 -16.14 -2.53 4.10
C ASP A 116 -14.86 -3.14 3.49
N ILE A 117 -13.70 -2.75 4.03
CA ILE A 117 -12.39 -3.10 3.49
C ILE A 117 -12.04 -4.59 3.70
N HIS A 118 -12.50 -5.20 4.80
CA HIS A 118 -12.27 -6.61 5.07
C HIS A 118 -13.08 -7.45 4.11
N THR A 119 -14.35 -7.10 3.89
CA THR A 119 -15.20 -7.75 2.88
C THR A 119 -14.66 -7.56 1.45
N LEU A 120 -14.01 -6.43 1.16
CA LEU A 120 -13.44 -6.17 -0.16
C LEU A 120 -12.31 -7.15 -0.49
N PHE A 121 -11.43 -7.43 0.47
CA PHE A 121 -10.25 -8.29 0.29
C PHE A 121 -10.43 -9.73 0.79
N SER A 122 -11.56 -10.07 1.43
CA SER A 122 -11.89 -11.45 1.81
C SER A 122 -12.34 -12.31 0.63
N ALA A 123 -12.86 -11.68 -0.42
CA ALA A 123 -13.20 -12.38 -1.65
C ALA A 123 -11.93 -12.69 -2.44
N SER A 124 -11.84 -13.91 -3.01
CA SER A 124 -10.78 -14.38 -3.91
C SER A 124 -10.68 -13.62 -5.25
N LEU A 125 -11.10 -12.35 -5.28
CA LEU A 125 -11.25 -11.49 -6.44
C LEU A 125 -9.92 -10.82 -6.88
N PHE A 126 -8.83 -10.99 -6.13
CA PHE A 126 -7.57 -10.28 -6.39
C PHE A 126 -6.33 -11.17 -6.46
#